data_AF-A0A248LMZ9-F1
#
_entry.id   AF-A0A248LMZ9-F1
#
_cell.length_a   1.000
_cell.length_b   1.000
_cell.length_c   1.000
_cell.angle_alpha   90.00
_cell.angle_beta   90.00
_cell.angle_gamma   90.00
#
_symmetry.space_group_name_H-M   'P 1'
#
loop_
_entity.id
_entity.type
_entity.pdbx_description
1 polymer ?
#
loop_
_entity_poly.entity_id
_entity_poly.type
_entity_poly.pdbx_seq_one_letter_code
_entity_poly.pdbx_strand_id
1 'polypeptide(L)'
;MQFHRLQCRQDNVQVLGDLPQPGQPLPGFMLVDSQFNDVSLAAFAGRPVAVMTVLSLELEDSRRLAHRFAERPWPPQVCRLLVSSDLPLAQSRHLQEMGLSSLVPLSTLRGRDFHPTWGVLVIEHPFAGLTAPALVLADAGHRVWHAERLWETEGDFDWDALSEWPRELA
;
A
#
# COMPACT_ATOMS: atom_id res chain seq x y z
N MET A 1 -12.95 -1.05 -16.12
CA MET A 1 -11.76 -1.49 -15.35
C MET A 1 -10.84 -2.22 -16.29
N GLN A 2 -9.54 -1.88 -16.25
CA GLN A 2 -8.52 -2.53 -17.07
C GLN A 2 -7.83 -3.65 -16.28
N PHE A 3 -7.14 -4.52 -17.01
CA PHE A 3 -6.25 -5.53 -16.45
C PHE A 3 -4.81 -5.13 -16.69
N HIS A 4 -3.98 -5.35 -15.69
CA HIS A 4 -2.56 -5.05 -15.72
C HIS A 4 -1.76 -6.29 -15.36
N ARG A 5 -0.53 -6.40 -15.86
CA ARG A 5 0.32 -7.56 -15.59
C ARG A 5 1.13 -7.33 -14.32
N LEU A 6 1.26 -8.39 -13.51
CA LEU A 6 2.22 -8.49 -12.42
C LEU A 6 2.98 -9.82 -12.57
N GLN A 7 4.29 -9.75 -12.56
CA GLN A 7 5.16 -10.91 -12.45
C GLN A 7 5.42 -11.21 -10.97
N CYS A 8 5.01 -12.39 -10.53
CA CYS A 8 5.24 -12.89 -9.18
C CYS A 8 6.20 -14.08 -9.27
N ARG A 9 7.50 -13.82 -9.14
CA ARG A 9 8.55 -14.84 -9.35
C ARG A 9 8.45 -15.44 -10.76
N GLN A 10 8.06 -16.71 -10.87
CA GLN A 10 7.88 -17.42 -12.14
C GLN A 10 6.47 -17.28 -12.73
N ASP A 11 5.51 -16.81 -11.93
CA ASP A 11 4.11 -16.68 -12.33
C ASP A 11 3.84 -15.30 -12.95
N ASN A 12 2.97 -15.26 -13.96
CA ASN A 12 2.45 -14.03 -14.51
C ASN A 12 0.96 -13.99 -14.24
N VAL A 13 0.54 -12.99 -13.46
CA VAL A 13 -0.84 -12.84 -13.02
C VAL A 13 -1.42 -11.49 -13.45
N GLN A 14 -2.73 -11.44 -13.59
CA GLN A 14 -3.46 -10.20 -13.83
C GLN A 14 -3.86 -9.50 -12.54
N VAL A 15 -3.78 -8.16 -12.59
CA VAL A 15 -4.25 -7.23 -11.57
C VAL A 15 -5.43 -6.44 -12.13
N LEU A 16 -6.55 -6.46 -11.43
CA LEU A 16 -7.78 -5.77 -11.82
C LEU A 16 -7.83 -4.35 -11.26
N GLY A 17 -8.19 -3.40 -12.13
CA GLY A 17 -8.45 -2.01 -11.79
C GLY A 17 -7.25 -1.09 -12.00
N ASP A 18 -7.51 0.19 -11.83
CA ASP A 18 -6.58 1.28 -12.11
C ASP A 18 -6.22 1.98 -10.80
N LEU A 19 -4.95 2.35 -10.63
CA LEU A 19 -4.55 3.19 -9.51
C LEU A 19 -5.23 4.57 -9.62
N PRO A 20 -5.53 5.22 -8.48
CA PRO A 20 -6.00 6.59 -8.52
C PRO A 20 -4.91 7.49 -9.11
N GLN A 21 -5.31 8.44 -9.96
CA GLN A 21 -4.33 9.26 -10.71
C GLN A 21 -3.98 10.55 -9.96
N PRO A 22 -2.78 11.11 -10.16
CA PRO A 22 -2.42 12.44 -9.64
C PRO A 22 -3.50 13.50 -9.92
N GLY A 23 -3.78 14.33 -8.91
CA GLY A 23 -4.82 15.36 -8.91
C GLY A 23 -6.22 14.87 -8.50
N GLN A 24 -6.49 13.56 -8.56
CA GLN A 24 -7.77 12.98 -8.15
C GLN A 24 -7.87 12.89 -6.62
N PRO A 25 -9.09 12.89 -6.06
CA PRO A 25 -9.27 12.53 -4.66
C PRO A 25 -8.85 11.08 -4.43
N LEU A 26 -8.18 10.83 -3.29
CA LEU A 26 -7.82 9.50 -2.87
C LEU A 26 -9.09 8.68 -2.59
N PRO A 27 -9.22 7.46 -3.13
CA PRO A 27 -10.39 6.65 -2.84
C PRO A 27 -10.46 6.30 -1.35
N GLY A 28 -11.66 6.45 -0.77
CA GLY A 28 -11.90 6.06 0.61
C GLY A 28 -11.66 4.56 0.82
N PHE A 29 -11.45 4.18 2.07
CA PHE A 29 -11.34 2.79 2.49
C PHE A 29 -11.88 2.61 3.92
N MET A 30 -12.13 1.36 4.28
CA MET A 30 -12.41 0.90 5.64
C MET A 30 -11.71 -0.45 5.84
N LEU A 31 -10.56 -0.43 6.52
CA LEU A 31 -9.65 -1.57 6.69
C LEU A 31 -9.54 -1.95 8.16
N VAL A 32 -8.77 -2.99 8.49
CA VAL A 32 -8.70 -3.53 9.85
C VAL A 32 -7.32 -3.26 10.47
N ASP A 33 -7.28 -2.64 11.64
CA ASP A 33 -6.02 -2.43 12.38
C ASP A 33 -5.58 -3.66 13.19
N SER A 34 -4.42 -3.56 13.84
CA SER A 34 -3.84 -4.59 14.70
C SER A 34 -4.71 -5.00 15.90
N GLN A 35 -5.68 -4.16 16.29
CA GLN A 35 -6.62 -4.39 17.38
C GLN A 35 -7.99 -4.89 16.86
N PHE A 36 -8.08 -5.21 15.57
CA PHE A 36 -9.31 -5.62 14.88
C PHE A 36 -10.39 -4.53 14.78
N ASN A 37 -10.06 -3.26 15.01
CA ASN A 37 -10.99 -2.16 14.76
C ASN A 37 -11.07 -1.85 13.27
N ASP A 38 -12.21 -1.31 12.84
CA ASP A 38 -12.35 -0.75 11.50
C ASP A 38 -11.75 0.66 11.47
N VAL A 39 -10.81 0.89 10.53
CA VAL A 39 -10.12 2.16 10.33
C VAL A 39 -10.42 2.66 8.93
N SER A 40 -10.99 3.86 8.85
CA SER A 40 -11.27 4.52 7.58
C SER A 40 -10.22 5.58 7.22
N LEU A 41 -10.21 6.01 5.95
CA LEU A 41 -9.39 7.13 5.50
C LEU A 41 -9.61 8.40 6.35
N ALA A 42 -10.81 8.60 6.90
CA ALA A 42 -11.14 9.74 7.75
C ALA A 42 -10.33 9.80 9.06
N ALA A 43 -9.78 8.67 9.54
CA ALA A 43 -8.86 8.65 10.68
C ALA A 43 -7.55 9.41 10.41
N PHE A 44 -7.25 9.68 9.13
CA PHE A 44 -6.07 10.41 8.66
C PHE A 44 -6.41 11.78 8.09
N ALA A 45 -7.60 12.33 8.36
CA ALA A 45 -8.00 13.64 7.89
C ALA A 45 -7.02 14.74 8.36
N GLY A 46 -6.71 15.68 7.44
CA GLY A 46 -5.80 16.79 7.71
C GLY A 46 -4.32 16.38 7.81
N ARG A 47 -3.99 15.12 7.48
CA ARG A 47 -2.62 14.61 7.40
C ARG A 47 -2.38 13.97 6.04
N PRO A 48 -1.19 14.14 5.45
CA PRO A 48 -0.81 13.40 4.26
C PRO A 48 -0.72 11.93 4.56
N VAL A 49 -0.98 11.11 3.56
CA VAL A 49 -0.93 9.67 3.65
C VAL A 49 -0.01 9.11 2.57
N ALA A 50 0.84 8.18 2.99
CA ALA A 50 1.61 7.32 2.09
C ALA A 50 1.07 5.91 2.27
N VAL A 51 0.42 5.36 1.26
CA VAL A 51 -0.19 4.03 1.30
C VAL A 51 0.61 3.10 0.40
N MET A 52 1.24 2.10 1.01
CA MET A 52 1.92 1.05 0.27
C MET A 52 1.16 -0.26 0.44
N THR A 53 0.78 -0.88 -0.67
CA THR A 53 0.28 -2.26 -0.68
C THR A 53 1.43 -3.22 -0.92
N VAL A 54 1.40 -4.38 -0.28
CA VAL A 54 2.35 -5.48 -0.52
C VAL A 54 1.60 -6.79 -0.70
N LEU A 55 2.22 -7.78 -1.33
CA LEU A 55 1.55 -9.06 -1.63
C LEU A 55 1.22 -9.83 -0.34
N SER A 56 2.24 -10.03 0.50
CA SER A 56 2.11 -10.59 1.86
C SER A 56 3.43 -10.42 2.60
N LEU A 57 3.38 -10.04 3.88
CA LEU A 57 4.56 -9.98 4.74
C LEU A 57 5.16 -11.36 5.09
N GLU A 58 4.57 -12.46 4.63
CA GLU A 58 5.23 -13.78 4.65
C GLU A 58 6.31 -13.91 3.55
N LEU A 59 6.34 -13.00 2.57
CA LEU A 59 7.25 -13.03 1.43
C LEU A 59 8.42 -12.05 1.60
N GLU A 60 9.62 -12.49 1.23
CA GLU A 60 10.86 -11.72 1.37
C GLU A 60 10.82 -10.40 0.60
N ASP A 61 10.33 -10.39 -0.64
CA ASP A 61 10.21 -9.16 -1.43
C ASP A 61 9.29 -8.12 -0.78
N SER A 62 8.20 -8.56 -0.17
CA SER A 62 7.27 -7.67 0.53
C SER A 62 7.88 -7.10 1.81
N ARG A 63 8.67 -7.89 2.54
CA ARG A 63 9.45 -7.41 3.70
C ARG A 63 10.51 -6.40 3.28
N ARG A 64 11.23 -6.67 2.18
CA ARG A 64 12.21 -5.75 1.60
C ARG A 64 11.56 -4.41 1.25
N LEU A 65 10.42 -4.42 0.57
CA LEU A 65 9.67 -3.19 0.26
C LEU A 65 9.23 -2.46 1.54
N ALA A 66 8.75 -3.18 2.56
CA ALA A 66 8.40 -2.60 3.86
C ALA A 66 9.59 -1.90 4.54
N HIS A 67 10.79 -2.49 4.52
CA HIS A 67 12.00 -1.85 5.01
C HIS A 67 12.32 -0.56 4.25
N ARG A 68 12.35 -0.61 2.90
CA ARG A 68 12.63 0.56 2.06
C ARG A 68 11.63 1.70 2.30
N PHE A 69 10.36 1.35 2.44
CA PHE A 69 9.30 2.31 2.75
C PHE A 69 9.47 2.93 4.14
N ALA A 70 9.87 2.16 5.14
CA ALA A 70 10.09 2.65 6.49
C ALA A 70 11.35 3.54 6.61
N GLU A 71 12.43 3.17 5.92
CA GLU A 71 13.75 3.84 5.95
C GLU A 71 13.77 5.16 5.18
N ARG A 72 12.87 5.31 4.20
CA ARG A 72 12.73 6.55 3.44
C ARG A 72 12.53 7.75 4.38
N PRO A 73 13.21 8.89 4.14
CA PRO A 73 13.05 10.10 4.95
C PRO A 73 11.72 10.80 4.66
N TRP A 74 10.67 10.39 5.37
CA TRP A 74 9.36 11.03 5.30
C TRP A 74 9.29 12.30 6.16
N PRO A 75 8.51 13.33 5.75
CA PRO A 75 8.12 14.40 6.66
C PRO A 75 7.40 13.81 7.89
N PRO A 76 7.63 14.36 9.11
CA PRO A 76 7.10 13.78 10.36
C PRO A 76 5.59 13.59 10.40
N GLN A 77 4.83 14.41 9.67
CA GLN A 77 3.38 14.41 9.65
C GLN A 77 2.74 13.39 8.69
N VAL A 78 3.54 12.77 7.81
CA VAL A 78 3.03 11.77 6.86
C VAL A 78 2.66 10.48 7.60
N CYS A 79 1.41 10.06 7.43
CA CYS A 79 0.93 8.77 7.92
C CYS A 79 1.32 7.68 6.93
N ARG A 80 2.18 6.76 7.36
CA ARG A 80 2.70 5.67 6.53
C ARG A 80 1.89 4.41 6.77
N LEU A 81 1.04 4.05 5.81
CA LEU A 81 0.12 2.93 5.88
C LEU A 81 0.68 1.77 5.06
N LEU A 82 0.82 0.61 5.68
CA LEU A 82 1.18 -0.63 5.00
C LEU A 82 -0.06 -1.52 4.92
N VAL A 83 -0.52 -1.81 3.70
CA VAL A 83 -1.75 -2.53 3.45
C VAL A 83 -1.44 -3.90 2.82
N SER A 84 -2.07 -4.96 3.33
CA SER A 84 -2.02 -6.28 2.71
C SER A 84 -3.23 -7.13 3.08
N SER A 85 -3.35 -8.31 2.49
CA SER A 85 -4.38 -9.30 2.85
C SER A 85 -3.98 -10.22 4.01
N ASP A 86 -2.81 -10.00 4.62
CA ASP A 86 -2.40 -10.72 5.82
C ASP A 86 -3.36 -10.40 6.99
N LEU A 87 -3.53 -11.35 7.91
CA LEU A 87 -4.32 -11.10 9.12
C LEU A 87 -3.67 -10.01 9.99
N PRO A 88 -4.44 -9.19 10.71
CA PRO A 88 -3.89 -8.09 11.52
C PRO A 88 -2.79 -8.53 12.51
N LEU A 89 -2.97 -9.70 13.13
CA LEU A 89 -1.99 -10.27 14.05
C LEU A 89 -0.67 -10.66 13.35
N ALA A 90 -0.75 -11.18 12.13
CA ALA A 90 0.42 -11.53 11.34
C ALA A 90 1.19 -10.27 10.90
N GLN A 91 0.49 -9.25 10.39
CA GLN A 91 1.11 -7.97 10.06
C GLN A 91 1.84 -7.36 11.26
N SER A 92 1.17 -7.34 12.42
CA SER A 92 1.73 -6.78 13.65
C SER A 92 2.98 -7.53 14.10
N ARG A 93 2.95 -8.87 14.07
CA ARG A 93 4.12 -9.70 14.41
C ARG A 93 5.30 -9.40 13.48
N HIS A 94 5.09 -9.41 12.16
CA HIS A 94 6.16 -9.17 11.19
C HIS A 94 6.77 -7.77 11.35
N LEU A 95 5.94 -6.72 11.51
CA LEU A 95 6.45 -5.37 11.71
C LEU A 95 7.23 -5.23 13.02
N GLN A 96 6.80 -5.90 14.10
CA GLN A 96 7.53 -5.92 15.37
C GLN A 96 8.88 -6.62 15.24
N GLU A 97 8.91 -7.79 14.60
CA GLU A 97 10.15 -8.57 14.36
C GLU A 97 11.14 -7.80 13.49
N MET A 98 10.66 -7.05 12.50
CA MET A 98 11.48 -6.21 11.63
C MET A 98 11.83 -4.83 12.23
N GLY A 99 11.28 -4.48 13.39
CA GLY A 99 11.51 -3.17 14.04
C GLY A 99 10.85 -1.98 13.32
N LEU A 100 9.83 -2.22 12.51
CA LEU A 100 9.16 -1.22 11.66
C LEU A 100 7.94 -0.58 12.35
N SER A 101 8.13 -0.07 13.56
CA SER A 101 7.07 0.59 14.36
C SER A 101 6.56 1.91 13.76
N SER A 102 7.27 2.42 12.76
CA SER A 102 6.96 3.61 11.98
C SER A 102 5.80 3.43 10.99
N LEU A 103 5.45 2.19 10.68
CA LEU A 103 4.39 1.84 9.72
C LEU A 103 3.10 1.48 10.47
N VAL A 104 1.97 1.95 9.94
CA VAL A 104 0.64 1.59 10.42
C VAL A 104 0.15 0.39 9.59
N PRO A 105 0.07 -0.83 10.16
CA PRO A 105 -0.47 -1.98 9.45
C PRO A 105 -1.98 -1.87 9.31
N LEU A 106 -2.48 -2.10 8.10
CA LEU A 106 -3.91 -2.21 7.80
C LEU A 106 -4.16 -3.49 6.98
N SER A 107 -5.06 -4.33 7.48
CA SER A 107 -5.43 -5.57 6.84
C SER A 107 -6.71 -5.40 6.01
N THR A 108 -6.74 -6.03 4.84
CA THR A 108 -7.96 -6.15 4.03
C THR A 108 -8.83 -7.33 4.47
N LEU A 109 -8.71 -7.81 5.72
CA LEU A 109 -9.57 -8.83 6.31
C LEU A 109 -11.06 -8.46 6.14
N ARG A 110 -11.37 -7.17 6.31
CA ARG A 110 -12.63 -6.52 5.91
C ARG A 110 -12.30 -5.39 4.92
N GLY A 111 -13.30 -4.89 4.20
CA GLY A 111 -13.11 -3.84 3.19
C GLY A 111 -12.48 -4.34 1.89
N ARG A 112 -12.89 -5.51 1.40
CA ARG A 112 -12.35 -6.11 0.15
C ARG A 112 -12.59 -5.26 -1.10
N ASP A 113 -13.55 -4.35 -1.06
CA ASP A 113 -13.79 -3.33 -2.08
C ASP A 113 -12.57 -2.40 -2.28
N PHE A 114 -11.68 -2.29 -1.29
CA PHE A 114 -10.38 -1.63 -1.43
C PHE A 114 -9.62 -2.15 -2.66
N HIS A 115 -9.57 -3.46 -2.87
CA HIS A 115 -8.68 -4.06 -3.87
C HIS A 115 -8.95 -3.57 -5.30
N PRO A 116 -10.16 -3.74 -5.87
CA PRO A 116 -10.43 -3.26 -7.22
C PRO A 116 -10.55 -1.74 -7.30
N THR A 117 -10.96 -1.06 -6.21
CA THR A 117 -11.05 0.41 -6.16
C THR A 117 -9.68 1.07 -6.23
N TRP A 118 -8.68 0.44 -5.62
CA TRP A 118 -7.29 0.88 -5.65
C TRP A 118 -6.48 0.22 -6.77
N GLY A 119 -7.11 -0.58 -7.64
CA GLY A 119 -6.42 -1.23 -8.74
C GLY A 119 -5.30 -2.18 -8.30
N VAL A 120 -5.48 -2.88 -7.18
CA VAL A 120 -4.46 -3.80 -6.65
C VAL A 120 -4.95 -5.24 -6.56
N LEU A 121 -6.17 -5.56 -6.99
CA LEU A 121 -6.69 -6.92 -6.89
C LEU A 121 -5.96 -7.88 -7.84
N VAL A 122 -5.16 -8.80 -7.32
CA VAL A 122 -4.67 -9.94 -8.11
C VAL A 122 -5.82 -10.93 -8.31
N ILE A 123 -6.10 -11.32 -9.55
CA ILE A 123 -7.28 -12.16 -9.89
C ILE A 123 -6.94 -13.57 -10.37
N GLU A 124 -5.67 -13.91 -10.51
CA GLU A 124 -5.21 -15.20 -11.03
C GLU A 124 -4.43 -16.01 -9.99
N HIS A 125 -4.57 -17.34 -10.05
CA HIS A 125 -3.83 -18.28 -9.22
C HIS A 125 -2.30 -18.16 -9.47
N PRO A 126 -1.44 -18.34 -8.45
CA PRO A 126 -1.75 -18.75 -7.07
C PRO A 126 -2.05 -17.58 -6.11
N PHE A 127 -1.99 -16.34 -6.58
CA PHE A 127 -2.05 -15.14 -5.74
C PHE A 127 -3.42 -14.45 -5.74
N ALA A 128 -4.44 -15.09 -6.33
CA ALA A 128 -5.78 -14.54 -6.45
C ALA A 128 -6.34 -14.11 -5.08
N GLY A 129 -6.84 -12.88 -5.01
CA GLY A 129 -7.40 -12.29 -3.79
C GLY A 129 -6.38 -11.58 -2.90
N LEU A 130 -5.11 -11.51 -3.29
CA LEU A 130 -4.09 -10.67 -2.65
C LEU A 130 -3.96 -9.32 -3.37
N THR A 131 -3.19 -8.41 -2.75
CA THR A 131 -2.88 -7.09 -3.31
C THR A 131 -1.58 -7.09 -4.12
N ALA A 132 -1.59 -6.47 -5.30
CA ALA A 132 -0.37 -6.15 -6.03
C ALA A 132 0.46 -5.10 -5.25
N PRO A 133 1.80 -5.11 -5.34
CA PRO A 133 2.63 -4.07 -4.75
C PRO A 133 2.40 -2.72 -5.44
N ALA A 134 1.93 -1.73 -4.68
CA ALA A 134 1.70 -0.38 -5.16
C ALA A 134 2.03 0.64 -4.09
N LEU A 135 2.35 1.86 -4.52
CA LEU A 135 2.64 3.00 -3.67
C LEU A 135 1.82 4.20 -4.16
N VAL A 136 0.96 4.71 -3.28
CA VAL A 136 0.14 5.90 -3.55
C VAL A 136 0.38 6.91 -2.45
N LEU A 137 0.65 8.14 -2.85
CA LEU A 137 0.91 9.24 -1.94
C LEU A 137 -0.12 10.35 -2.17
N ALA A 138 -0.70 10.86 -1.09
CA ALA A 138 -1.67 11.94 -1.12
C ALA A 138 -1.40 13.01 -0.06
N ASP A 139 -1.75 14.25 -0.38
CA ASP A 139 -1.59 15.41 0.49
C ASP A 139 -2.57 15.41 1.68
N ALA A 140 -2.48 16.42 2.55
CA ALA A 140 -3.37 16.56 3.72
C ALA A 140 -4.86 16.78 3.36
N GLY A 141 -5.15 17.17 2.11
CA GLY A 141 -6.50 17.23 1.55
C GLY A 141 -6.94 15.92 0.86
N HIS A 142 -6.13 14.87 0.99
CA HIS A 142 -6.31 13.56 0.33
C HIS A 142 -6.44 13.67 -1.19
N ARG A 143 -5.68 14.58 -1.81
CA ARG A 143 -5.47 14.57 -3.26
C ARG A 143 -4.23 13.78 -3.59
N VAL A 144 -4.35 12.87 -4.54
CA VAL A 144 -3.23 12.04 -5.01
C VAL A 144 -2.18 12.94 -5.66
N TRP A 145 -0.93 12.74 -5.29
CA TRP A 145 0.22 13.38 -5.93
C TRP A 145 1.04 12.36 -6.74
N HIS A 146 1.15 11.12 -6.24
CA HIS A 146 1.83 10.04 -6.95
C HIS A 146 1.11 8.71 -6.75
N ALA A 147 1.20 7.87 -7.78
CA ALA A 147 0.67 6.52 -7.78
C ALA A 147 1.53 5.66 -8.72
N GLU A 148 2.13 4.60 -8.17
CA GLU A 148 2.94 3.63 -8.91
C GLU A 148 2.55 2.21 -8.48
N ARG A 149 2.50 1.28 -9.42
CA ARG A 149 2.33 -0.16 -9.16
C ARG A 149 3.47 -0.90 -9.82
N LEU A 150 4.08 -1.83 -9.10
CA LEU A 150 5.14 -2.64 -9.66
C LEU A 150 4.58 -3.59 -10.71
N TRP A 151 5.36 -3.82 -11.77
CA TRP A 151 5.07 -4.84 -12.77
C TRP A 151 5.70 -6.19 -12.42
N GLU A 152 6.61 -6.23 -11.43
CA GLU A 152 7.24 -7.44 -10.89
C GLU A 152 7.44 -7.31 -9.37
N THR A 153 7.14 -8.36 -8.59
CA THR A 153 7.27 -8.33 -7.13
C THR A 153 8.71 -8.19 -6.64
N GLU A 154 9.67 -8.71 -7.41
CA GLU A 154 11.09 -8.61 -7.13
C GLU A 154 11.67 -7.22 -7.44
N GLY A 155 10.90 -6.35 -8.12
CA GLY A 155 11.26 -4.97 -8.43
C GLY A 155 11.21 -4.02 -7.23
N ASP A 156 11.38 -2.73 -7.52
CA ASP A 156 11.42 -1.66 -6.53
C ASP A 156 10.71 -0.42 -7.07
N PHE A 157 10.18 0.42 -6.18
CA PHE A 157 9.54 1.69 -6.55
C PHE A 157 10.59 2.73 -6.95
N ASP A 158 10.19 3.72 -7.74
CA ASP A 158 11.05 4.87 -8.04
C ASP A 158 11.12 5.83 -6.84
N TRP A 159 11.91 5.45 -5.83
CA TRP A 159 12.07 6.25 -4.61
C TRP A 159 12.71 7.61 -4.86
N ASP A 160 13.49 7.75 -5.92
CA ASP A 160 14.18 8.98 -6.30
C ASP A 160 13.17 9.98 -6.87
N ALA A 161 12.21 9.53 -7.67
CA ALA A 161 11.08 10.36 -8.13
C ALA A 161 10.25 10.92 -6.96
N LEU A 162 10.29 10.28 -5.79
CA LEU A 162 9.60 10.76 -4.59
C LEU A 162 10.43 11.77 -3.79
N SER A 163 11.74 11.92 -4.05
CA SER A 163 12.61 12.84 -3.31
C SER A 163 12.11 14.29 -3.32
N GLU A 164 11.34 14.66 -4.35
CA GLU A 164 10.71 15.97 -4.51
C GLU A 164 9.34 16.08 -3.83
N TRP A 165 8.86 15.08 -3.07
CA TRP A 165 7.59 15.16 -2.34
C TRP A 165 7.53 16.48 -1.55
N PRO A 166 6.72 17.45 -1.98
CA PRO A 166 6.83 18.80 -1.46
C PRO A 166 6.47 18.82 0.02
N ARG A 167 7.32 19.45 0.83
CA ARG A 167 7.03 19.67 2.26
C ARG A 167 5.77 20.49 2.49
N GLU A 168 5.33 21.23 1.47
CA GLU A 168 4.12 22.05 1.47
C GLU A 168 2.83 21.22 1.29
N LEU A 169 2.95 20.02 0.70
CA LEU A 169 1.87 19.03 0.64
C LEU A 169 1.82 18.16 1.90
N ALA A 170 2.80 18.33 2.79
CA ALA A 170 2.97 17.57 4.02
C ALA A 170 2.28 18.27 5.21
#